data_AF-A0A8F1MBM8-F1
#
_entry.id   AF-A0A8F1MBM8-F1
#
_cell.length_a   1.000
_cell.length_b   1.000
_cell.length_c   1.000
_cell.angle_alpha   90.00
_cell.angle_beta   90.00
_cell.angle_gamma   90.00
#
_symmetry.space_group_name_H-M   'P 1'
#
loop_
_entity.id
_entity.type
_entity.pdbx_description
1 polymer ?
#
loop_
_entity_poly.entity_id
_entity_poly.type
_entity_poly.pdbx_seq_one_letter_code
_entity_poly.pdbx_strand_id
1 'polypeptide(L)'
;MANIDGENAEYSDYLLYHRSSLAVLQSQGQADQKDKVKFYQNQSIDKALEVAYAKKLARENNITVDDKKVQDLIKKQQESSKLSQSAYESVVKDNLHWSMDELKTAMKYTLLKQEVSFKIDKTANNLASDIKKRLQEGKSLKDIATEMGDKVQPVFDLSVSTDNSDGGLTKAAMSLTKGKISGPIKTLSGDGYYFVTLNNIEGNTVNYSYVKVPLTEFNNQFNYLKNNNKVKYFISIDK
;
A
#
# COMPACT_ATOMS: atom_id res chain seq x y z
N MET A 1 -2.35 14.68 19.07
CA MET A 1 -1.38 15.40 18.20
C MET A 1 -2.10 16.34 17.25
N ALA A 2 -3.08 15.83 16.52
CA ALA A 2 -3.98 16.60 15.68
C ALA A 2 -5.38 15.95 15.70
N ASN A 3 -6.35 16.57 15.05
CA ASN A 3 -7.68 16.01 14.82
C ASN A 3 -8.04 16.16 13.34
N ILE A 4 -8.60 15.12 12.71
CA ILE A 4 -9.07 15.11 11.33
C ILE A 4 -10.51 14.62 11.30
N ASP A 5 -11.42 15.47 10.81
CA ASP A 5 -12.84 15.12 10.67
C ASP A 5 -13.47 14.57 11.96
N GLY A 6 -13.12 15.16 13.11
CA GLY A 6 -13.62 14.74 14.42
C GLY A 6 -12.83 13.60 15.06
N GLU A 7 -11.91 12.94 14.33
CA GLU A 7 -11.08 11.86 14.87
C GLU A 7 -9.71 12.36 15.36
N ASN A 8 -9.31 11.94 16.54
CA ASN A 8 -7.99 12.28 17.08
C ASN A 8 -6.89 11.46 16.41
N ALA A 9 -5.88 12.15 15.89
CA ALA A 9 -4.58 11.58 15.58
C ALA A 9 -3.74 11.51 16.86
N GLU A 10 -3.52 10.28 17.31
CA GLU A 10 -2.81 9.98 18.55
C GLU A 10 -1.35 10.40 18.46
N TYR A 11 -0.81 10.88 19.58
CA TYR A 11 0.60 11.25 19.64
C TYR A 11 1.51 10.03 19.56
N SER A 12 1.07 8.87 20.06
CA SER A 12 1.78 7.60 19.92
C SER A 12 1.93 7.17 18.45
N ASP A 13 0.87 7.36 17.65
CA ASP A 13 0.91 7.03 16.22
C ASP A 13 1.89 7.95 15.48
N TYR A 14 1.94 9.23 15.84
CA TYR A 14 2.96 10.17 15.34
C TYR A 14 4.38 9.73 15.73
N LEU A 15 4.62 9.45 17.01
CA LEU A 15 5.94 9.07 17.52
C LEU A 15 6.46 7.79 16.87
N LEU A 16 5.59 6.82 16.62
CA LEU A 16 5.91 5.57 15.94
C LEU A 16 6.60 5.85 14.60
N TYR A 17 5.98 6.65 13.72
CA TYR A 17 6.53 6.96 12.40
C TYR A 17 7.66 7.98 12.44
N HIS A 18 7.58 8.96 13.36
CA HIS A 18 8.59 10.01 13.46
C HIS A 18 9.94 9.48 13.93
N ARG A 19 9.96 8.64 14.98
CA ARG A 19 11.20 8.03 15.48
C ARG A 19 11.87 7.16 14.42
N SER A 20 11.07 6.40 13.67
CA SER A 20 11.57 5.58 12.58
C SER A 20 12.19 6.41 11.45
N SER A 21 11.51 7.49 11.05
CA SER A 21 12.02 8.38 10.01
C SER A 21 13.34 9.06 10.42
N LEU A 22 13.47 9.44 11.69
CA LEU A 22 14.72 10.00 12.22
C LEU A 22 15.85 8.97 12.27
N ALA A 23 15.55 7.71 12.64
CA ALA A 23 16.53 6.63 12.64
C ALA A 23 17.09 6.38 11.22
N VAL A 24 16.21 6.36 10.21
CA VAL A 24 16.60 6.24 8.81
C VAL A 24 17.45 7.43 8.35
N LEU A 25 17.09 8.65 8.73
CA LEU A 25 17.92 9.83 8.44
C LEU A 25 19.29 9.76 9.10
N GLN A 26 19.36 9.27 10.34
CA GLN A 26 20.61 9.10 11.07
C GLN A 26 21.53 8.08 10.39
N SER A 27 21.01 6.91 10.00
CA SER A 27 21.79 5.88 9.30
C SER A 27 22.30 6.34 7.94
N GLN A 28 21.61 7.28 7.30
CA GLN A 28 22.03 7.90 6.04
C GLN A 28 22.98 9.10 6.21
N GLY A 29 23.32 9.50 7.45
CA GLY A 29 24.13 10.70 7.71
C GLY A 29 23.41 12.01 7.37
N GLN A 30 22.07 12.01 7.43
CA GLN A 30 21.22 13.14 7.03
C GLN A 30 20.45 13.76 8.21
N ALA A 31 20.74 13.34 9.45
CA ALA A 31 20.05 13.81 10.64
C ALA A 31 20.19 15.33 10.88
N ASP A 32 21.30 15.94 10.44
CA ASP A 32 21.52 17.38 10.61
C ASP A 32 20.90 18.23 9.49
N GLN A 33 20.33 17.59 8.45
CA GLN A 33 19.70 18.28 7.32
C GLN A 33 18.29 18.75 7.71
N LYS A 34 18.21 19.95 8.29
CA LYS A 34 16.96 20.53 8.84
C LYS A 34 15.75 20.43 7.91
N ASP A 35 15.91 20.70 6.61
CA ASP A 35 14.81 20.62 5.65
C ASP A 35 14.27 19.20 5.48
N LYS A 36 15.17 18.19 5.48
CA LYS A 36 14.77 16.78 5.44
C LYS A 36 14.10 16.36 6.74
N VAL A 37 14.66 16.75 7.88
CA VAL A 37 14.04 16.48 9.18
C VAL A 37 12.62 17.05 9.24
N LYS A 38 12.43 18.31 8.82
CA LYS A 38 11.10 18.96 8.75
C LYS A 38 10.17 18.24 7.78
N PHE A 39 10.66 17.83 6.61
CA PHE A 39 9.88 17.05 5.65
C PHE A 39 9.38 15.72 6.26
N TYR A 40 10.26 14.95 6.90
CA TYR A 40 9.90 13.67 7.53
C TYR A 40 9.02 13.84 8.77
N GLN A 41 9.17 14.94 9.51
CA GLN A 41 8.24 15.33 10.57
C GLN A 41 6.82 15.52 10.01
N ASN A 42 6.68 16.29 8.93
CA ASN A 42 5.38 16.50 8.27
C ASN A 42 4.81 15.20 7.70
N GLN A 43 5.63 14.33 7.10
CA GLN A 43 5.20 13.00 6.66
C GLN A 43 4.70 12.13 7.82
N SER A 44 5.34 12.20 8.98
CA SER A 44 4.93 11.44 10.17
C SER A 44 3.60 11.94 10.76
N ILE A 45 3.37 13.26 10.70
CA ILE A 45 2.09 13.87 11.06
C ILE A 45 0.99 13.40 10.11
N ASP A 46 1.26 13.44 8.80
CA ASP A 46 0.34 12.94 7.79
C ASP A 46 0.03 11.46 7.99
N LYS A 47 1.02 10.62 8.33
CA LYS A 47 0.78 9.21 8.65
C LYS A 47 -0.16 9.03 9.83
N ALA A 48 0.03 9.76 10.91
CA ALA A 48 -0.86 9.69 12.07
C ALA A 48 -2.29 10.17 11.73
N LEU A 49 -2.43 11.20 10.89
CA LEU A 49 -3.73 11.65 10.37
C LEU A 49 -4.37 10.59 9.46
N GLU A 50 -3.61 9.96 8.56
CA GLU A 50 -4.08 8.86 7.72
C GLU A 50 -4.59 7.70 8.58
N VAL A 51 -3.88 7.35 9.65
CA VAL A 51 -4.28 6.29 10.59
C VAL A 51 -5.59 6.64 11.29
N ALA A 52 -5.71 7.85 11.83
CA ALA A 52 -6.95 8.31 12.45
C ALA A 52 -8.13 8.24 11.47
N TYR A 53 -7.93 8.77 10.27
CA TYR A 53 -8.98 8.78 9.25
C TYR A 53 -9.36 7.37 8.78
N ALA A 54 -8.39 6.47 8.58
CA ALA A 54 -8.66 5.07 8.28
C ALA A 54 -9.42 4.36 9.41
N LYS A 55 -9.09 4.62 10.68
CA LYS A 55 -9.83 4.11 11.84
C LYS A 55 -11.28 4.58 11.84
N LYS A 56 -11.52 5.87 11.55
CA LYS A 56 -12.88 6.42 11.41
C LYS A 56 -13.67 5.70 10.32
N LEU A 57 -13.15 5.67 9.09
CA LEU A 57 -13.81 5.02 7.96
C LEU A 57 -14.03 3.53 8.18
N ALA A 58 -13.10 2.84 8.84
CA ALA A 58 -13.25 1.44 9.18
C ALA A 58 -14.45 1.19 10.10
N ARG A 59 -14.63 2.03 11.15
CA ARG A 59 -15.80 1.95 12.03
C ARG A 59 -17.10 2.22 11.26
N GLU A 60 -17.13 3.26 10.43
CA GLU A 60 -18.29 3.60 9.60
C GLU A 60 -18.68 2.49 8.60
N ASN A 61 -17.70 1.68 8.18
CA ASN A 61 -17.89 0.61 7.20
C ASN A 61 -17.88 -0.81 7.80
N ASN A 62 -17.87 -0.94 9.12
CA ASN A 62 -17.77 -2.22 9.83
C ASN A 62 -16.58 -3.09 9.38
N ILE A 63 -15.42 -2.46 9.19
CA ILE A 63 -14.18 -3.13 8.80
C ILE A 63 -13.32 -3.41 10.03
N THR A 64 -12.87 -4.65 10.16
CA THR A 64 -11.91 -5.06 11.19
C THR A 64 -10.73 -5.78 10.54
N VAL A 65 -9.54 -5.57 11.10
CA VAL A 65 -8.34 -6.36 10.76
C VAL A 65 -8.06 -7.29 11.92
N ASP A 66 -8.15 -8.58 11.66
CA ASP A 66 -7.79 -9.62 12.63
C ASP A 66 -6.26 -9.77 12.74
N ASP A 67 -5.82 -10.23 13.90
CA ASP A 67 -4.39 -10.39 14.20
C ASP A 67 -3.71 -11.43 13.30
N LYS A 68 -4.45 -12.42 12.80
CA LYS A 68 -3.89 -13.44 11.91
C LYS A 68 -3.49 -12.83 10.56
N LYS A 69 -4.32 -11.96 9.97
CA LYS A 69 -3.97 -11.21 8.76
C LYS A 69 -2.70 -10.37 8.94
N VAL A 70 -2.53 -9.76 10.12
CA VAL A 70 -1.33 -8.97 10.43
C VAL A 70 -0.09 -9.87 10.47
N GLN A 71 -0.17 -11.01 11.15
CA GLN A 71 0.93 -11.97 11.21
C GLN A 71 1.27 -12.56 9.84
N ASP A 72 0.25 -12.88 9.03
CA ASP A 72 0.44 -13.37 7.68
C ASP A 72 1.13 -12.33 6.78
N LEU A 73 0.81 -11.02 6.96
CA LEU A 73 1.50 -9.95 6.23
C LEU A 73 2.96 -9.82 6.65
N ILE A 74 3.25 -9.82 7.95
CA ILE A 74 4.64 -9.76 8.48
C ILE A 74 5.44 -10.96 7.96
N LYS A 75 4.87 -12.17 8.03
CA LYS A 75 5.50 -13.38 7.51
C LYS A 75 5.82 -13.26 6.03
N LYS A 76 4.88 -12.77 5.21
CA LYS A 76 5.13 -12.54 3.77
C LYS A 76 6.23 -11.52 3.52
N GLN A 77 6.32 -10.45 4.31
CA GLN A 77 7.40 -9.47 4.20
C GLN A 77 8.76 -10.07 4.56
N GLN A 78 8.81 -10.86 5.64
CA GLN A 78 10.02 -11.57 6.08
C GLN A 78 10.47 -12.63 5.07
N GLU A 79 9.54 -13.40 4.49
CA GLU A 79 9.84 -14.35 3.41
C GLU A 79 10.37 -13.63 2.17
N SER A 80 9.78 -12.48 1.81
CA SER A 80 10.22 -11.67 0.66
C SER A 80 11.60 -11.05 0.86
N SER A 81 11.99 -10.74 2.10
CA SER A 81 13.33 -10.25 2.41
C SER A 81 14.39 -11.37 2.43
N LYS A 82 13.99 -12.65 2.36
CA LYS A 82 14.86 -13.84 2.44
C LYS A 82 15.69 -13.90 3.74
N LEU A 83 15.25 -13.21 4.79
CA LEU A 83 15.91 -13.20 6.09
C LEU A 83 15.33 -14.30 6.98
N SER A 84 16.14 -14.85 7.88
CA SER A 84 15.60 -15.60 9.01
C SER A 84 14.74 -14.69 9.89
N GLN A 85 13.88 -15.27 10.73
CA GLN A 85 13.06 -14.48 11.66
C GLN A 85 13.93 -13.56 12.54
N SER A 86 14.98 -14.09 13.17
CA SER A 86 15.87 -13.30 14.04
C SER A 86 16.60 -12.20 13.28
N ALA A 87 17.06 -12.46 12.04
CA ALA A 87 17.70 -11.43 11.23
C ALA A 87 16.71 -10.34 10.80
N TYR A 88 15.47 -10.71 10.45
CA TYR A 88 14.42 -9.76 10.12
C TYR A 88 14.07 -8.87 11.32
N GLU A 89 13.90 -9.45 12.51
CA GLU A 89 13.66 -8.71 13.75
C GLU A 89 14.80 -7.73 14.07
N SER A 90 16.06 -8.15 13.93
CA SER A 90 17.22 -7.27 14.07
C SER A 90 17.22 -6.13 13.06
N VAL A 91 16.94 -6.41 11.78
CA VAL A 91 16.88 -5.37 10.74
C VAL A 91 15.76 -4.36 11.02
N VAL A 92 14.59 -4.81 11.47
CA VAL A 92 13.48 -3.91 11.86
C VAL A 92 13.91 -3.03 13.03
N LYS A 93 14.54 -3.61 14.04
CA LYS A 93 15.04 -2.84 15.19
C LYS A 93 16.12 -1.84 14.79
N ASP A 94 17.12 -2.28 14.04
CA ASP A 94 18.32 -1.48 13.75
C ASP A 94 18.04 -0.39 12.70
N ASN A 95 17.16 -0.65 11.72
CA ASN A 95 16.85 0.32 10.67
C ASN A 95 15.65 1.21 10.98
N LEU A 96 14.61 0.67 11.62
CA LEU A 96 13.36 1.38 11.87
C LEU A 96 13.19 1.80 13.34
N HIS A 97 14.04 1.31 14.24
CA HIS A 97 13.93 1.54 15.69
C HIS A 97 12.54 1.17 16.23
N TRP A 98 11.99 0.08 15.67
CA TRP A 98 10.72 -0.50 16.08
C TRP A 98 10.93 -1.80 16.83
N SER A 99 10.12 -2.01 17.87
CA SER A 99 9.86 -3.35 18.38
C SER A 99 8.97 -4.14 17.39
N MET A 100 8.88 -5.45 17.58
CA MET A 100 7.97 -6.26 16.77
C MET A 100 6.49 -5.95 17.05
N ASP A 101 6.14 -5.45 18.23
CA ASP A 101 4.79 -4.97 18.54
C ASP A 101 4.46 -3.67 17.82
N GLU A 102 5.45 -2.79 17.68
CA GLU A 102 5.34 -1.55 16.91
C GLU A 102 5.21 -1.86 15.41
N LEU A 103 5.98 -2.82 14.90
CA LEU A 103 5.81 -3.33 13.54
C LEU A 103 4.40 -3.91 13.34
N LYS A 104 3.92 -4.75 14.28
CA LYS A 104 2.56 -5.31 14.24
C LYS A 104 1.51 -4.22 14.19
N THR A 105 1.67 -3.17 14.99
CA THR A 105 0.77 -2.00 14.99
C THR A 105 0.78 -1.28 13.65
N ALA A 106 1.97 -1.00 13.09
CA ALA A 106 2.11 -0.37 11.78
C ALA A 106 1.49 -1.23 10.66
N MET A 107 1.68 -2.55 10.70
CA MET A 107 1.09 -3.47 9.71
C MET A 107 -0.42 -3.58 9.83
N LYS A 108 -0.97 -3.51 11.05
CA LYS A 108 -2.42 -3.41 11.27
C LYS A 108 -2.99 -2.15 10.66
N TYR A 109 -2.32 -1.01 10.80
CA TYR A 109 -2.74 0.26 10.19
C TYR A 109 -2.66 0.20 8.66
N THR A 110 -1.60 -0.38 8.09
CA THR A 110 -1.47 -0.62 6.65
C THR A 110 -2.64 -1.44 6.12
N LEU A 111 -2.95 -2.58 6.74
CA LEU A 111 -4.08 -3.43 6.34
C LEU A 111 -5.42 -2.72 6.49
N LEU A 112 -5.62 -1.96 7.57
CA LEU A 112 -6.87 -1.25 7.81
C LEU A 112 -7.12 -0.21 6.71
N LYS A 113 -6.08 0.58 6.36
CA LYS A 113 -6.14 1.55 5.26
C LYS A 113 -6.44 0.86 3.93
N GLN A 114 -5.82 -0.29 3.66
CA GLN A 114 -6.06 -1.03 2.42
C GLN A 114 -7.51 -1.52 2.33
N GLU A 115 -8.02 -2.20 3.36
CA GLU A 115 -9.39 -2.71 3.40
C GLU A 115 -10.41 -1.56 3.26
N VAL A 116 -10.17 -0.43 3.94
CA VAL A 116 -10.97 0.80 3.78
C VAL A 116 -10.92 1.30 2.34
N SER A 117 -9.72 1.45 1.76
CA SER A 117 -9.53 1.99 0.41
C SER A 117 -10.30 1.18 -0.63
N PHE A 118 -10.25 -0.16 -0.54
CA PHE A 118 -11.04 -1.04 -1.40
C PHE A 118 -12.54 -0.95 -1.14
N LYS A 119 -12.96 -0.75 0.12
CA LYS A 119 -14.38 -0.72 0.48
C LYS A 119 -15.06 0.56 -0.03
N ILE A 120 -14.39 1.70 0.11
CA ILE A 120 -14.97 3.01 -0.20
C ILE A 120 -14.88 3.38 -1.68
N ASP A 121 -13.87 2.88 -2.41
CA ASP A 121 -13.66 3.21 -3.82
C ASP A 121 -14.60 2.42 -4.75
N LYS A 122 -15.85 2.87 -4.84
CA LYS A 122 -16.87 2.27 -5.72
C LYS A 122 -16.51 2.38 -7.18
N THR A 123 -15.85 3.47 -7.58
CA THR A 123 -15.43 3.70 -8.97
C THR A 123 -14.44 2.62 -9.42
N ALA A 124 -13.37 2.39 -8.64
CA ALA A 124 -12.39 1.35 -8.92
C ALA A 124 -13.02 -0.06 -8.90
N ASN A 125 -13.94 -0.31 -7.95
CA ASN A 125 -14.63 -1.60 -7.86
C ASN A 125 -15.53 -1.89 -9.08
N ASN A 126 -16.28 -0.88 -9.54
CA ASN A 126 -17.12 -0.99 -10.73
C ASN A 126 -16.26 -1.20 -11.98
N LEU A 127 -15.17 -0.43 -12.12
CA LEU A 127 -14.22 -0.61 -13.23
C LEU A 127 -13.62 -2.01 -13.25
N ALA A 128 -13.17 -2.54 -12.11
CA ALA A 128 -12.67 -3.91 -12.03
C ALA A 128 -13.74 -4.95 -12.42
N SER A 129 -15.00 -4.73 -12.03
CA SER A 129 -16.12 -5.60 -12.42
C SER A 129 -16.39 -5.54 -13.92
N ASP A 130 -16.30 -4.37 -14.52
CA ASP A 130 -16.50 -4.18 -15.96
C ASP A 130 -15.35 -4.75 -16.79
N ILE A 131 -14.10 -4.62 -16.34
CA ILE A 131 -12.94 -5.31 -16.95
C ILE A 131 -13.21 -6.81 -16.94
N LYS A 132 -13.61 -7.38 -15.80
CA LYS A 132 -13.88 -8.82 -15.69
C LYS A 132 -14.92 -9.29 -16.72
N LYS A 133 -16.01 -8.54 -16.94
CA LYS A 133 -17.03 -8.87 -17.96
C LYS A 133 -16.44 -8.85 -19.37
N ARG A 134 -15.70 -7.80 -19.72
CA ARG A 134 -15.06 -7.66 -21.04
C ARG A 134 -14.04 -8.77 -21.31
N LEU A 135 -13.29 -9.19 -20.29
CA LEU A 135 -12.38 -10.34 -20.40
C LEU A 135 -13.15 -11.65 -20.65
N GLN A 136 -14.34 -11.82 -20.06
CA GLN A 136 -15.21 -12.97 -20.33
C GLN A 136 -15.79 -12.95 -21.76
N GLU A 137 -15.93 -11.77 -22.36
CA GLU A 137 -16.29 -11.57 -23.77
C GLU A 137 -15.10 -11.77 -24.74
N GLY A 138 -13.92 -12.12 -24.22
CA GLY A 138 -12.73 -12.43 -25.02
C GLY A 138 -11.83 -11.23 -25.33
N LYS A 139 -12.08 -10.05 -24.73
CA LYS A 139 -11.20 -8.88 -24.88
C LYS A 139 -9.82 -9.15 -24.29
N SER A 140 -8.78 -8.67 -24.96
CA SER A 140 -7.40 -8.70 -24.45
C SER A 140 -7.13 -7.56 -23.47
N LEU A 141 -6.05 -7.64 -22.69
CA LEU A 141 -5.60 -6.53 -21.85
C LEU A 141 -5.28 -5.25 -22.66
N LYS A 142 -4.85 -5.39 -23.92
CA LYS A 142 -4.61 -4.24 -24.82
C LYS A 142 -5.92 -3.56 -25.24
N ASP A 143 -6.97 -4.34 -25.51
CA ASP A 143 -8.29 -3.80 -25.79
C ASP A 143 -8.84 -3.05 -24.56
N ILE A 144 -8.72 -3.64 -23.37
CA ILE A 144 -9.12 -3.00 -22.11
C ILE A 144 -8.39 -1.67 -21.91
N ALA A 145 -7.06 -1.65 -22.06
CA ALA A 145 -6.27 -0.44 -21.90
C ALA A 145 -6.70 0.66 -22.88
N THR A 146 -6.97 0.28 -24.13
CA THR A 146 -7.42 1.21 -25.18
C THR A 146 -8.81 1.78 -24.88
N GLU A 147 -9.76 0.92 -24.48
CA GLU A 147 -11.14 1.33 -24.23
C GLU A 147 -11.30 2.13 -22.93
N MET A 148 -10.47 1.87 -21.92
CA MET A 148 -10.56 2.52 -20.61
C MET A 148 -9.68 3.75 -20.47
N GLY A 149 -8.63 3.89 -21.29
CA GLY A 149 -7.70 5.02 -21.25
C GLY A 149 -7.13 5.26 -19.85
N ASP A 150 -7.12 6.51 -19.41
CA ASP A 150 -6.51 6.96 -18.15
C ASP A 150 -7.15 6.37 -16.88
N LYS A 151 -8.28 5.66 -17.01
CA LYS A 151 -8.91 4.96 -15.88
C LYS A 151 -8.10 3.73 -15.44
N VAL A 152 -7.18 3.26 -16.28
CA VAL A 152 -6.32 2.11 -16.00
C VAL A 152 -4.87 2.41 -16.31
N GLN A 153 -3.97 1.65 -15.69
CA GLN A 153 -2.53 1.76 -15.87
C GLN A 153 -2.01 0.44 -16.46
N PRO A 154 -1.79 0.38 -17.78
CA PRO A 154 -1.27 -0.82 -18.43
C PRO A 154 0.25 -0.90 -18.34
N VAL A 155 0.77 -2.12 -18.20
CA VAL A 155 2.17 -2.46 -18.43
C VAL A 155 2.23 -3.74 -19.24
N PHE A 156 2.87 -3.68 -20.40
CA PHE A 156 2.99 -4.82 -21.31
C PHE A 156 4.43 -5.32 -21.35
N ASP A 157 4.57 -6.64 -21.50
CA ASP A 157 5.83 -7.33 -21.73
C ASP A 157 6.90 -7.05 -20.64
N LEU A 158 6.46 -6.92 -19.38
CA LEU A 158 7.33 -6.74 -18.23
C LEU A 158 8.14 -8.01 -17.99
N SER A 159 9.46 -7.92 -18.08
CA SER A 159 10.41 -8.98 -17.74
C SER A 159 11.06 -8.71 -16.39
N VAL A 160 10.89 -9.61 -15.43
CA VAL A 160 11.49 -9.53 -14.09
C VAL A 160 11.98 -10.89 -13.63
N SER A 161 12.78 -10.91 -12.57
CA SER A 161 13.22 -12.16 -11.93
C SER A 161 12.04 -12.94 -11.33
N THR A 162 12.12 -14.27 -11.25
CA THR A 162 11.07 -15.10 -10.61
C THR A 162 10.85 -14.78 -9.13
N ASP A 163 11.85 -14.19 -8.48
CA ASP A 163 11.84 -13.75 -7.08
C ASP A 163 11.57 -12.24 -6.90
N ASN A 164 11.04 -11.59 -7.94
CA ASN A 164 10.73 -10.15 -7.90
C ASN A 164 9.78 -9.79 -6.74
N SER A 165 10.13 -8.73 -6.01
CA SER A 165 9.38 -8.25 -4.86
C SER A 165 8.40 -7.15 -5.27
N ASP A 166 7.22 -7.54 -5.76
CA ASP A 166 6.17 -6.65 -6.26
C ASP A 166 4.83 -6.84 -5.54
N GLY A 167 4.89 -7.26 -4.27
CA GLY A 167 3.70 -7.54 -3.50
C GLY A 167 2.92 -8.77 -3.98
N GLY A 168 3.58 -9.68 -4.69
CA GLY A 168 3.06 -11.00 -5.09
C GLY A 168 2.46 -11.05 -6.50
N LEU A 169 2.58 -9.98 -7.29
CA LEU A 169 2.06 -9.93 -8.65
C LEU A 169 2.82 -10.90 -9.57
N THR A 170 4.15 -10.94 -9.50
CA THR A 170 4.97 -11.90 -10.28
C THR A 170 4.59 -13.33 -9.92
N LYS A 171 4.47 -13.64 -8.63
CA LYS A 171 4.05 -14.97 -8.16
C LYS A 171 2.65 -15.34 -8.68
N ALA A 172 1.72 -14.37 -8.69
CA ALA A 172 0.38 -14.59 -9.25
C ALA A 172 0.43 -14.84 -10.77
N ALA A 173 1.24 -14.08 -11.52
CA ALA A 173 1.44 -14.29 -12.95
C ALA A 173 2.00 -15.69 -13.25
N MET A 174 3.04 -16.12 -12.53
CA MET A 174 3.64 -17.45 -12.69
C MET A 174 2.67 -18.61 -12.41
N SER A 175 1.62 -18.38 -11.61
CA SER A 175 0.60 -19.39 -11.31
C SER A 175 -0.42 -19.59 -12.45
N LEU A 176 -0.40 -18.71 -13.46
CA LEU A 176 -1.32 -18.78 -14.60
C LEU A 176 -0.80 -19.71 -15.69
N THR A 177 -1.73 -20.34 -16.39
CA THR A 177 -1.43 -20.90 -17.72
C THR A 177 -1.03 -19.77 -18.66
N LYS A 178 0.03 -19.96 -19.45
CA LYS A 178 0.50 -18.99 -20.46
C LYS A 178 -0.65 -18.50 -21.35
N GLY A 179 -0.73 -17.19 -21.55
CA GLY A 179 -1.76 -16.50 -22.33
C GLY A 179 -3.12 -16.34 -21.64
N LYS A 180 -3.33 -16.97 -20.47
CA LYS A 180 -4.59 -16.84 -19.72
C LYS A 180 -4.54 -15.59 -18.84
N ILE A 181 -5.59 -14.78 -18.91
CA ILE A 181 -5.74 -13.57 -18.09
C ILE A 181 -6.38 -13.95 -16.73
N SER A 182 -5.87 -13.40 -15.64
CA SER A 182 -6.40 -13.60 -14.30
C SER A 182 -7.75 -12.91 -14.08
N GLY A 183 -8.44 -13.29 -12.99
CA GLY A 183 -9.40 -12.39 -12.35
C GLY A 183 -8.71 -11.21 -11.65
N PRO A 184 -9.47 -10.33 -10.97
CA PRO A 184 -8.88 -9.21 -10.23
C PRO A 184 -8.01 -9.73 -9.08
N ILE A 185 -6.76 -9.27 -9.03
CA ILE A 185 -5.78 -9.56 -8.00
C ILE A 185 -5.58 -8.31 -7.15
N LYS A 186 -5.47 -8.50 -5.82
CA LYS A 186 -5.03 -7.47 -4.88
C LYS A 186 -3.61 -7.82 -4.43
N THR A 187 -2.66 -6.95 -4.70
CA THR A 187 -1.26 -7.08 -4.27
C THR A 187 -1.10 -6.63 -2.81
N LEU A 188 0.06 -6.94 -2.21
CA LEU A 188 0.39 -6.47 -0.85
C LEU A 188 0.53 -4.95 -0.74
N SER A 189 0.75 -4.22 -1.84
CA SER A 189 0.71 -2.75 -1.86
C SER A 189 -0.70 -2.21 -1.59
N GLY A 190 -1.73 -2.96 -1.99
CA GLY A 190 -3.13 -2.58 -1.81
C GLY A 190 -3.48 -1.27 -2.50
N ASP A 191 -2.86 -1.00 -3.65
CA ASP A 191 -2.97 0.24 -4.43
C ASP A 191 -3.93 0.12 -5.63
N GLY A 192 -4.50 -1.05 -5.87
CA GLY A 192 -5.37 -1.27 -7.02
C GLY A 192 -5.84 -2.71 -7.21
N TYR A 193 -6.66 -2.87 -8.24
CA TYR A 193 -7.02 -4.17 -8.79
C TYR A 193 -6.18 -4.46 -10.02
N TYR A 194 -5.50 -5.61 -10.04
CA TYR A 194 -4.63 -6.04 -11.13
C TYR A 194 -5.29 -7.15 -11.94
N PHE A 195 -5.15 -7.09 -13.26
CA PHE A 195 -5.46 -8.18 -14.18
C PHE A 195 -4.18 -8.52 -14.91
N VAL A 196 -3.70 -9.76 -14.78
CA VAL A 196 -2.37 -10.17 -15.24
C VAL A 196 -2.48 -11.35 -16.19
N THR A 197 -1.58 -11.39 -17.18
CA THR A 197 -1.41 -12.54 -18.08
C THR A 197 0.05 -12.93 -18.11
N LEU A 198 0.32 -14.23 -18.00
CA LEU A 198 1.65 -14.76 -18.19
C LEU A 198 1.96 -14.84 -19.69
N ASN A 199 3.01 -14.16 -20.12
CA ASN A 199 3.47 -14.24 -21.50
C ASN A 199 4.49 -15.38 -21.67
N ASN A 200 5.47 -15.49 -20.77
CA ASN A 200 6.50 -16.52 -20.84
C ASN A 200 7.28 -16.70 -19.53
N ILE A 201 7.94 -17.85 -19.36
CA ILE A 201 8.96 -18.07 -18.32
C ILE A 201 10.19 -18.68 -19.00
N GLU A 202 11.35 -18.05 -18.82
CA GLU A 202 12.64 -18.52 -19.35
C GLU A 202 13.70 -18.45 -18.27
N GLY A 203 14.15 -19.61 -17.80
CA GLY A 203 15.10 -19.70 -16.69
C GLY A 203 14.58 -18.96 -15.45
N ASN A 204 15.33 -17.94 -15.01
CA ASN A 204 14.96 -17.09 -13.87
C ASN A 204 14.17 -15.82 -14.26
N THR A 205 13.73 -15.70 -15.51
CA THR A 205 12.99 -14.54 -16.00
C THR A 205 11.53 -14.89 -16.25
N VAL A 206 10.62 -14.08 -15.70
CA VAL A 206 9.18 -14.14 -15.95
C VAL A 206 8.81 -12.94 -16.80
N ASN A 207 8.16 -13.18 -17.94
CA ASN A 207 7.57 -12.14 -18.75
C ASN A 207 6.05 -12.17 -18.59
N TYR A 208 5.45 -11.04 -18.22
CA TYR A 208 4.01 -10.91 -18.05
C TYR A 208 3.53 -9.51 -18.37
N SER A 209 2.22 -9.38 -18.60
CA SER A 209 1.57 -8.08 -18.81
C SER A 209 0.44 -7.90 -17.81
N TYR A 210 0.16 -6.65 -17.41
CA TYR A 210 -0.96 -6.36 -16.55
C TYR A 210 -1.67 -5.04 -16.88
N VAL A 211 -2.91 -4.94 -16.43
CA VAL A 211 -3.66 -3.68 -16.32
C VAL A 211 -4.04 -3.49 -14.86
N LYS A 212 -3.75 -2.29 -14.32
CA LYS A 212 -4.12 -1.90 -12.96
C LYS A 212 -5.25 -0.88 -12.96
N VAL A 213 -6.28 -1.10 -12.16
CA VAL A 213 -7.26 -0.09 -11.76
C VAL A 213 -6.78 0.51 -10.44
N PRO A 214 -6.30 1.78 -10.40
CA PRO A 214 -5.79 2.38 -9.18
C PRO A 214 -6.92 2.69 -8.18
N LEU A 215 -6.64 2.57 -6.89
CA LEU A 215 -7.49 3.13 -5.84
C LEU A 215 -7.14 4.60 -5.63
N THR A 216 -8.16 5.46 -5.60
CA THR A 216 -7.99 6.93 -5.51
C THR A 216 -8.84 7.55 -4.41
N GLU A 217 -9.97 6.94 -4.05
CA GLU A 217 -10.99 7.58 -3.23
C GLU A 217 -10.49 7.97 -1.83
N PHE A 218 -9.73 7.09 -1.16
CA PHE A 218 -9.18 7.40 0.16
C PHE A 218 -8.30 8.66 0.12
N ASN A 219 -7.40 8.73 -0.86
CA ASN A 219 -6.49 9.86 -1.00
C ASN A 219 -7.23 11.14 -1.39
N ASN A 220 -8.26 11.04 -2.25
CA ASN A 220 -9.10 12.17 -2.62
C ASN A 220 -9.82 12.74 -1.38
N GLN A 221 -10.47 11.89 -0.59
CA GLN A 221 -11.16 12.32 0.64
C GLN A 221 -10.18 12.88 1.67
N PHE A 222 -9.04 12.21 1.89
CA PHE A 222 -8.02 12.68 2.84
C PHE A 222 -7.45 14.05 2.44
N ASN A 223 -7.09 14.23 1.16
CA ASN A 223 -6.59 15.50 0.65
C ASN A 223 -7.66 16.60 0.71
N TYR A 224 -8.93 16.26 0.44
CA TYR A 224 -10.04 17.18 0.60
C TYR A 224 -10.13 17.69 2.05
N LEU A 225 -10.02 16.82 3.05
CA LEU A 225 -10.05 17.21 4.46
C LEU A 225 -8.89 18.15 4.82
N LYS A 226 -7.68 17.85 4.34
CA LYS A 226 -6.50 18.72 4.55
C LYS A 226 -6.69 20.11 3.93
N ASN A 227 -7.16 20.16 2.69
CA ASN A 227 -7.28 21.41 1.94
C ASN A 227 -8.46 22.29 2.40
N ASN A 228 -9.46 21.70 3.08
CA ASN A 228 -10.65 22.42 3.56
C ASN A 228 -10.61 22.73 5.06
N ASN A 229 -9.41 22.84 5.65
CA ASN A 229 -9.20 23.17 7.07
C ASN A 229 -9.96 22.24 8.04
N LYS A 230 -10.16 20.97 7.67
CA LYS A 230 -10.77 19.95 8.53
C LYS A 230 -9.73 19.26 9.43
N VAL A 231 -8.48 19.73 9.40
CA VAL A 231 -7.41 19.30 10.29
C VAL A 231 -7.12 20.38 11.32
N LYS A 232 -7.21 20.02 12.60
CA LYS A 232 -6.82 20.88 13.73
C LYS A 232 -5.54 20.34 14.34
N TYR A 233 -4.48 21.14 14.34
CA TYR A 233 -3.20 20.76 14.94
C TYR A 233 -3.11 21.26 16.39
N PHE A 234 -2.69 20.39 17.31
CA PHE A 234 -2.53 20.72 18.73
C PHE A 234 -1.06 20.89 19.15
N ILE A 235 -0.14 20.62 18.23
CA ILE A 235 1.28 20.90 18.36
C ILE A 235 1.64 22.00 17.36
N SER A 236 2.62 22.84 17.69
CA SER A 236 3.19 23.79 16.74
C SER A 236 3.82 23.01 15.59
N ILE A 237 3.37 23.32 14.38
CA ILE A 237 3.98 22.85 13.14
C ILE A 237 4.42 24.11 12.44
N ASP A 238 5.74 24.28 12.29
CA ASP A 238 6.27 25.33 11.45
C ASP A 238 5.79 25.05 10.02
N LYS A 239 4.88 25.88 9.52
CA LYS A 239 4.41 25.79 8.13
C LYS A 239 5.55 26.06 7.15
#